data_AF-A0A8T3R0Z4-F1
#
_entry.id   AF-A0A8T3R0Z4-F1
#
_cell.length_a   1.000
_cell.length_b   1.000
_cell.length_c   1.000
_cell.angle_alpha   90.00
_cell.angle_beta   90.00
_cell.angle_gamma   90.00
#
_symmetry.space_group_name_H-M   'P 1'
#
loop_
_entity.id
_entity.type
_entity.pdbx_description
1 polymer ?
#
loop_
_entity_poly.entity_id
_entity_poly.type
_entity_poly.pdbx_seq_one_letter_code
_entity_poly.pdbx_strand_id
1 'polypeptide(L)'
;MDAFDADVLIYAAVADHHLGMRVRALFPVQPVEGTGTVAGIGSVLLLPELLTKPLREEAIDELNELGALLGRLDLRPLDEATAELAAALGAAYRLRAADAVHLATAVKAGADRFITNNAADFPKTITEVDITYPIDLT
;
A
#
# COMPACT_ATOMS: atom_id res chain seq x y z
N MET A 1 9.20 -5.69 -7.20
CA MET A 1 8.96 -4.80 -6.06
C MET A 1 7.48 -4.75 -5.79
N ASP A 2 7.06 -4.82 -4.53
CA ASP A 2 5.65 -4.79 -4.14
C ASP A 2 5.15 -3.35 -3.98
N ALA A 3 3.87 -3.12 -4.28
CA ALA A 3 3.15 -1.88 -3.95
C ALA A 3 2.03 -2.19 -2.94
N PHE A 4 1.78 -1.28 -2.00
CA PHE A 4 0.89 -1.52 -0.87
C PHE A 4 -0.33 -0.59 -0.87
N ASP A 5 -1.49 -1.16 -0.62
CA ASP A 5 -2.74 -0.47 -0.27
C ASP A 5 -2.77 -0.12 1.24
N ALA A 6 -3.68 0.75 1.65
CA ALA A 6 -3.80 1.18 3.04
C ALA A 6 -4.27 0.04 3.96
N ASP A 7 -5.23 -0.77 3.52
CA ASP A 7 -5.87 -1.80 4.35
C ASP A 7 -4.87 -2.85 4.87
N VAL A 8 -3.93 -3.28 4.04
CA VAL A 8 -2.88 -4.25 4.41
C VAL A 8 -1.85 -3.65 5.35
N LEU A 9 -1.60 -2.35 5.28
CA LEU A 9 -0.71 -1.65 6.21
C LEU A 9 -1.37 -1.45 7.58
N ILE A 10 -2.69 -1.23 7.62
CA ILE A 10 -3.46 -1.25 8.87
C ILE A 10 -3.35 -2.62 9.53
N TYR A 11 -3.54 -3.70 8.76
CA TYR A 11 -3.38 -5.06 9.26
C TYR A 11 -1.98 -5.33 9.78
N ALA A 12 -0.97 -4.89 9.03
CA ALA A 12 0.41 -5.00 9.45
C ALA A 12 0.65 -4.25 10.76
N ALA A 13 0.13 -3.04 10.95
CA ALA A 13 0.33 -2.26 12.17
C ALA A 13 -0.22 -2.93 13.45
N VAL A 14 -1.24 -3.79 13.32
CA VAL A 14 -1.86 -4.49 14.46
C VAL A 14 -1.03 -5.71 14.89
N ALA A 15 -0.62 -5.71 16.17
CA ALA A 15 0.08 -6.85 16.77
C ALA A 15 -0.76 -8.15 16.70
N ASP A 16 -0.10 -9.27 16.42
CA ASP A 16 -0.69 -10.62 16.30
C ASP A 16 -1.81 -10.76 15.24
N HIS A 17 -2.00 -9.78 14.35
CA HIS A 17 -2.95 -9.90 13.25
C HIS A 17 -2.46 -10.96 12.25
N HIS A 18 -3.21 -12.06 12.10
CA HIS A 18 -2.77 -13.21 11.29
C HIS A 18 -2.37 -12.86 9.85
N LEU A 19 -3.17 -12.03 9.17
CA LEU A 19 -2.82 -11.53 7.83
C LEU A 19 -1.75 -10.43 7.88
N GLY A 20 -1.71 -9.66 8.96
CA GLY A 20 -0.78 -8.56 9.14
C GLY A 20 0.66 -9.04 9.28
N MET A 21 0.87 -10.16 9.97
CA MET A 21 2.17 -10.82 10.08
C MET A 21 2.74 -11.22 8.71
N ARG A 22 1.88 -11.67 7.79
CA ARG A 22 2.30 -12.03 6.42
C ARG A 22 2.72 -10.81 5.62
N VAL A 23 1.97 -9.71 5.76
CA VAL A 23 2.33 -8.43 5.14
C VAL A 23 3.63 -7.90 5.73
N ARG A 24 3.80 -7.94 7.07
CA ARG A 24 5.04 -7.53 7.75
C ARG A 24 6.26 -8.33 7.29
N ALA A 25 6.10 -9.61 6.95
CA ALA A 25 7.20 -10.43 6.46
C ALA A 25 7.80 -9.91 5.13
N LEU A 26 7.06 -9.09 4.37
CA LEU A 26 7.55 -8.41 3.17
C LEU A 26 8.48 -7.22 3.49
N PHE A 27 8.55 -6.78 4.74
CA PHE A 27 9.39 -5.66 5.18
C PHE A 27 10.71 -6.19 5.79
N PRO A 28 11.87 -6.10 5.10
CA PRO A 28 13.15 -6.67 5.58
C PRO A 28 13.54 -6.30 7.03
N VAL A 29 14.16 -7.15 7.82
CA VAL A 29 14.38 -6.83 9.26
C VAL A 29 15.37 -5.67 9.50
N GLN A 30 16.28 -5.39 8.57
CA GLN A 30 17.21 -4.27 8.65
C GLN A 30 17.06 -3.36 7.43
N PRO A 31 17.00 -2.03 7.61
CA PRO A 31 17.42 -1.12 6.56
C PRO A 31 18.90 -1.44 6.30
N VAL A 32 19.26 -1.81 5.08
CA VAL A 32 20.68 -1.87 4.75
C VAL A 32 21.14 -0.41 4.74
N GLU A 33 21.84 -0.02 5.81
CA GLU A 33 22.35 1.34 5.98
C GLU A 33 23.13 1.75 4.73
N GLY A 34 22.68 2.83 4.08
CA GLY A 34 23.36 3.40 2.92
C GLY A 34 22.96 2.88 1.53
N THR A 35 22.05 1.91 1.40
CA THR A 35 21.63 1.41 0.06
C THR A 35 20.26 1.88 -0.42
N GLY A 36 19.45 2.54 0.42
CA GLY A 36 18.11 3.00 0.04
C GLY A 36 17.14 1.85 -0.29
N THR A 37 17.37 0.65 0.24
CA THR A 37 16.51 -0.51 -0.04
C THR A 37 15.16 -0.36 0.68
N VAL A 38 14.14 0.05 -0.07
CA VAL A 38 12.75 0.13 0.38
C VAL A 38 12.09 -1.26 0.37
N ALA A 39 11.13 -1.48 1.27
CA ALA A 39 10.32 -2.70 1.28
C ALA A 39 9.38 -2.76 0.06
N GLY A 40 9.00 -1.60 -0.46
CA GLY A 40 8.20 -1.47 -1.67
C GLY A 40 7.76 -0.03 -1.89
N ILE A 41 6.66 0.11 -2.62
CA ILE A 41 6.14 1.38 -3.11
C ILE A 41 4.77 1.66 -2.50
N GLY A 42 4.44 2.93 -2.31
CA GLY A 42 3.08 3.36 -1.95
C GLY A 42 2.74 4.71 -2.55
N SER A 43 1.46 5.08 -2.54
CA SER A 43 1.06 6.45 -2.84
C SER A 43 1.26 7.34 -1.62
N VAL A 44 1.56 8.63 -1.82
CA VAL A 44 1.45 9.63 -0.75
C VAL A 44 0.05 9.70 -0.11
N LEU A 45 -0.99 9.18 -0.78
CA LEU A 45 -2.34 9.07 -0.19
C LEU A 45 -2.42 8.09 0.99
N LEU A 46 -1.45 7.19 1.16
CA LEU A 46 -1.36 6.35 2.36
C LEU A 46 -1.26 7.20 3.63
N LEU A 47 -0.63 8.38 3.57
CA LEU A 47 -0.45 9.25 4.74
C LEU A 47 -1.80 9.68 5.36
N PRO A 48 -2.71 10.37 4.63
CA PRO A 48 -4.00 10.72 5.20
C PRO A 48 -4.88 9.49 5.51
N GLU A 49 -4.80 8.40 4.75
CA GLU A 49 -5.64 7.23 5.00
C GLU A 49 -5.25 6.49 6.28
N LEU A 50 -3.95 6.35 6.53
CA LEU A 50 -3.44 5.63 7.69
C LEU A 50 -3.37 6.51 8.94
N LEU A 51 -2.97 7.77 8.80
CA LEU A 51 -2.61 8.60 9.96
C LEU A 51 -3.77 9.43 10.50
N THR A 52 -4.81 9.73 9.69
CA THR A 52 -5.89 10.66 10.12
C THR A 52 -6.63 10.18 11.37
N LYS A 53 -7.00 8.90 11.41
CA LYS A 53 -7.72 8.31 12.56
C LYS A 53 -6.83 8.26 13.81
N PRO A 54 -5.64 7.63 13.80
CA PRO A 54 -4.82 7.54 15.00
C PRO A 54 -4.30 8.90 15.49
N LEU A 55 -4.09 9.89 14.60
CA LEU A 55 -3.81 11.28 15.02
C LEU A 55 -4.99 11.90 15.78
N ARG A 56 -6.22 11.68 15.31
CA ARG A 56 -7.43 12.20 15.96
C ARG A 56 -7.69 11.55 17.33
N GLU A 57 -7.35 10.28 17.44
CA GLU A 57 -7.54 9.46 18.65
C GLU A 57 -6.34 9.53 19.61
N GLU A 58 -5.28 10.27 19.25
CA GLU A 58 -4.02 10.33 19.99
C GLU A 58 -3.42 8.93 20.27
N ALA A 59 -3.62 8.00 19.32
CA ALA A 59 -3.19 6.60 19.42
C ALA A 59 -1.69 6.48 19.09
N ILE A 60 -0.83 6.92 20.02
CA ILE A 60 0.62 7.02 19.83
C ILE A 60 1.26 5.68 19.40
N ASP A 61 0.84 4.55 19.99
CA ASP A 61 1.39 3.24 19.63
C ASP A 61 1.07 2.86 18.19
N GLU A 62 -0.16 3.11 17.72
CA GLU A 62 -0.56 2.87 16.33
C GLU A 62 0.20 3.80 15.36
N LEU A 63 0.39 5.07 15.72
CA LEU A 63 1.20 6.01 14.93
C LEU A 63 2.65 5.56 14.78
N ASN A 64 3.24 5.01 15.85
CA ASN A 64 4.61 4.50 15.82
C ASN A 64 4.73 3.30 14.88
N GLU A 65 3.80 2.35 14.96
CA GLU A 65 3.80 1.16 14.09
C GLU A 65 3.56 1.53 12.61
N LEU A 66 2.58 2.38 12.32
CA LEU A 66 2.32 2.86 10.96
C LEU A 66 3.49 3.69 10.41
N GLY A 67 4.09 4.54 11.24
CA GLY A 67 5.28 5.33 10.88
C GLY A 67 6.48 4.45 10.54
N ALA A 68 6.69 3.37 11.30
CA ALA A 68 7.75 2.41 11.04
C ALA A 68 7.56 1.65 9.72
N LEU A 69 6.32 1.36 9.31
CA LEU A 69 6.02 0.77 8.00
C LEU A 69 6.20 1.80 6.88
N LEU A 70 5.59 2.99 7.02
CA LEU A 70 5.64 4.06 6.02
C LEU A 70 7.06 4.55 5.74
N GLY A 71 7.91 4.66 6.77
CA GLY A 71 9.31 5.06 6.63
C GLY A 71 10.16 4.09 5.80
N ARG A 72 9.58 2.95 5.39
CA ARG A 72 10.25 1.91 4.62
C ARG A 72 9.67 1.74 3.22
N LEU A 73 8.70 2.56 2.85
CA LEU A 73 8.14 2.61 1.51
C LEU A 73 8.72 3.79 0.72
N ASP A 74 8.93 3.60 -0.58
CA ASP A 74 9.11 4.70 -1.52
C ASP A 74 7.72 5.28 -1.84
N LEU A 75 7.37 6.37 -1.17
CA LEU A 75 6.08 7.05 -1.39
C LEU A 75 6.14 7.93 -2.65
N ARG A 76 5.34 7.58 -3.65
CA ARG A 76 5.27 8.30 -4.92
C ARG A 76 4.26 9.44 -4.86
N PRO A 77 4.60 10.63 -5.39
CA PRO A 77 3.67 11.74 -5.50
C PRO A 77 2.55 11.44 -6.50
N LEU A 78 1.37 12.01 -6.24
CA LEU A 78 0.27 12.07 -7.21
C LEU A 78 0.48 13.29 -8.13
N ASP A 79 1.12 13.08 -9.26
CA ASP A 79 1.21 14.07 -10.34
C ASP A 79 0.05 13.92 -11.33
N GLU A 80 -0.04 14.82 -12.31
CA GLU A 80 -1.09 14.82 -13.34
C GLU A 80 -1.13 13.52 -14.13
N ALA A 81 0.03 12.99 -14.55
CA ALA A 81 0.09 11.73 -15.29
C ALA A 81 -0.41 10.53 -14.46
N THR A 82 -0.10 10.49 -13.15
CA THR A 82 -0.66 9.47 -12.25
C THR A 82 -2.16 9.66 -12.08
N ALA A 83 -2.65 10.91 -12.01
CA ALA A 83 -4.07 11.20 -11.88
C ALA A 83 -4.88 10.82 -13.13
N GLU A 84 -4.35 11.06 -14.33
CA GLU A 84 -4.95 10.63 -15.59
C GLU A 84 -5.03 9.09 -15.68
N LEU A 85 -3.94 8.40 -15.31
CA LEU A 85 -3.94 6.94 -15.23
C LEU A 85 -4.96 6.43 -14.20
N ALA A 86 -5.04 7.07 -13.03
CA ALA A 86 -6.04 6.74 -12.01
C ALA A 86 -7.48 6.94 -12.54
N ALA A 87 -7.74 8.01 -13.28
CA ALA A 87 -9.05 8.24 -13.89
C ALA A 87 -9.41 7.13 -14.90
N ALA A 88 -8.46 6.71 -15.74
CA ALA A 88 -8.67 5.63 -16.70
C ALA A 88 -8.94 4.28 -16.01
N LEU A 89 -8.11 3.91 -15.03
CA LEU A 89 -8.27 2.67 -14.25
C LEU A 89 -9.56 2.69 -13.41
N GLY A 90 -9.88 3.83 -12.79
CA GLY A 90 -11.11 4.03 -12.03
C GLY A 90 -12.36 3.87 -12.89
N ALA A 91 -12.35 4.35 -14.14
CA ALA A 91 -13.44 4.12 -15.07
C ALA A 91 -13.55 2.65 -15.50
N ALA A 92 -12.41 2.00 -15.79
CA ALA A 92 -12.38 0.61 -16.25
C ALA A 92 -12.84 -0.38 -15.18
N TYR A 93 -12.38 -0.20 -13.94
CA TYR A 93 -12.60 -1.12 -12.82
C TYR A 93 -13.62 -0.63 -11.80
N ARG A 94 -14.22 0.56 -12.02
CA ARG A 94 -15.22 1.19 -11.14
C ARG A 94 -14.70 1.49 -9.74
N LEU A 95 -13.41 1.81 -9.64
CA LEU A 95 -12.75 2.13 -8.37
C LEU A 95 -13.10 3.54 -7.90
N ARG A 96 -13.06 3.76 -6.58
CA ARG A 96 -13.09 5.10 -6.01
C ARG A 96 -11.78 5.81 -6.32
N ALA A 97 -11.77 7.13 -6.22
CA ALA A 97 -10.62 7.94 -6.63
C ALA A 97 -9.31 7.55 -5.90
N ALA A 98 -9.37 7.30 -4.58
CA ALA A 98 -8.19 6.91 -3.81
C ALA A 98 -7.68 5.51 -4.20
N ASP A 99 -8.58 4.53 -4.26
CA ASP A 99 -8.28 3.15 -4.71
C ASP A 99 -7.64 3.15 -6.11
N ALA A 100 -8.18 3.95 -7.03
CA ALA A 100 -7.63 4.12 -8.37
C ALA A 100 -6.23 4.76 -8.37
N VAL A 101 -5.97 5.70 -7.45
CA VAL A 101 -4.65 6.31 -7.30
C VAL A 101 -3.62 5.32 -6.77
N HIS A 102 -3.98 4.45 -5.81
CA HIS A 102 -3.06 3.40 -5.35
C HIS A 102 -2.69 2.44 -6.47
N LEU A 103 -3.70 1.98 -7.23
CA LEU A 103 -3.47 1.11 -8.38
C LEU A 103 -2.62 1.80 -9.46
N ALA A 104 -2.96 3.04 -9.82
CA ALA A 104 -2.19 3.82 -10.80
C ALA A 104 -0.75 4.03 -10.34
N THR A 105 -0.53 4.25 -9.04
CA THR A 105 0.81 4.38 -8.47
C THR A 105 1.61 3.08 -8.64
N ALA A 106 0.99 1.93 -8.33
CA ALA A 106 1.62 0.62 -8.51
C ALA A 106 1.98 0.36 -9.98
N VAL A 107 1.03 0.58 -10.89
CA VAL A 107 1.20 0.37 -12.34
C VAL A 107 2.27 1.29 -12.91
N LYS A 108 2.21 2.60 -12.63
CA LYS A 108 3.18 3.59 -13.14
C LYS A 108 4.59 3.32 -12.62
N ALA A 109 4.71 2.82 -11.39
CA ALA A 109 6.01 2.49 -10.81
C ALA A 109 6.56 1.14 -11.28
N GLY A 110 5.80 0.36 -12.07
CA GLY A 110 6.20 -0.97 -12.53
C GLY A 110 6.30 -1.97 -11.39
N ALA A 111 5.39 -1.89 -10.40
CA ALA A 111 5.33 -2.88 -9.34
C ALA A 111 5.02 -4.27 -9.91
N ASP A 112 5.62 -5.30 -9.31
CA ASP A 112 5.34 -6.69 -9.70
C ASP A 112 3.97 -7.12 -9.15
N ARG A 113 3.70 -6.73 -7.89
CA ARG A 113 2.47 -7.07 -7.17
C ARG A 113 1.86 -5.85 -6.51
N PHE A 114 0.54 -5.78 -6.48
CA PHE A 114 -0.24 -4.85 -5.67
C PHE A 114 -0.87 -5.63 -4.51
N ILE A 115 -0.43 -5.31 -3.29
CA ILE A 115 -0.84 -5.98 -2.06
C ILE A 115 -2.04 -5.23 -1.46
N THR A 116 -3.20 -5.87 -1.45
CA THR A 116 -4.46 -5.32 -0.91
C THR A 116 -5.28 -6.46 -0.30
N ASN A 117 -6.14 -6.19 0.68
CA ASN A 117 -7.11 -7.15 1.17
C ASN A 117 -8.52 -6.89 0.59
N ASN A 118 -8.69 -5.84 -0.21
CA ASN A 118 -9.96 -5.47 -0.83
C ASN A 118 -10.22 -6.25 -2.14
N ALA A 119 -10.50 -7.54 -2.01
CA ALA A 119 -10.80 -8.40 -3.16
C ALA A 119 -12.09 -8.02 -3.92
N ALA A 120 -12.98 -7.21 -3.32
CA ALA A 120 -14.20 -6.76 -3.95
C ALA A 120 -13.94 -5.72 -5.04
N ASP A 121 -13.08 -4.74 -4.75
CA ASP A 121 -12.73 -3.68 -5.70
C ASP A 121 -11.50 -4.06 -6.54
N PHE A 122 -10.61 -4.91 -6.02
CA PHE A 122 -9.42 -5.40 -6.73
C PHE A 122 -9.50 -6.90 -7.01
N PRO A 123 -10.29 -7.33 -8.02
CA PRO A 123 -10.29 -8.71 -8.47
C PRO A 123 -9.00 -9.05 -9.22
N LYS A 124 -8.60 -10.33 -9.21
CA LYS A 124 -7.47 -10.86 -10.01
C LYS A 124 -7.65 -10.78 -11.54
N THR A 125 -8.75 -10.18 -12.01
CA THR A 125 -8.98 -9.88 -13.43
C THR A 125 -8.35 -8.55 -13.86
N ILE A 126 -7.86 -7.71 -12.94
CA ILE A 126 -7.00 -6.57 -13.24
C ILE A 126 -5.70 -7.13 -13.87
N THR A 127 -5.26 -6.53 -14.98
CA THR A 127 -4.18 -7.10 -15.80
C THR A 127 -2.88 -6.29 -15.77
N GLU A 128 -2.95 -5.07 -15.28
CA GLU A 128 -1.86 -4.10 -15.29
C GLU A 128 -0.81 -4.39 -14.21
N VAL A 129 -1.17 -5.13 -13.15
CA VAL A 129 -0.31 -5.55 -12.05
C VAL A 129 -0.89 -6.80 -11.39
N ASP A 130 -0.04 -7.68 -10.83
CA ASP A 130 -0.50 -8.88 -10.13
C ASP A 130 -1.17 -8.52 -8.80
N ILE A 131 -2.48 -8.78 -8.69
CA ILE A 131 -3.22 -8.53 -7.45
C ILE A 131 -2.98 -9.68 -6.47
N THR A 132 -2.30 -9.38 -5.37
CA THR A 132 -1.95 -10.36 -4.34
C THR A 132 -2.62 -10.03 -3.02
N TYR A 133 -3.41 -10.99 -2.51
CA TYR A 133 -4.05 -10.86 -1.21
C TYR A 133 -3.13 -11.35 -0.08
N PRO A 134 -3.20 -10.80 1.14
CA PRO A 134 -2.40 -11.28 2.26
C PRO A 134 -2.51 -12.78 2.54
N ILE A 135 -3.67 -13.38 2.26
CA ILE A 135 -3.90 -14.82 2.43
C ILE A 135 -3.09 -15.69 1.45
N ASP A 136 -2.66 -15.11 0.33
CA ASP A 136 -1.86 -15.77 -0.71
C ASP A 136 -0.35 -15.61 -0.45
N LEU A 137 0.05 -14.77 0.51
CA LEU A 137 1.44 -14.61 0.92
C LEU A 137 1.89 -15.82 1.76
N THR A 138 3.08 -16.33 1.44
CA THR A 138 3.76 -17.44 2.12
C THR A 138 4.64 -16.97 3.26
#